data_AF-A0A1A3P739-F1
#
_entry.id   AF-A0A1A3P739-F1
#
_cell.length_a   1.000
_cell.length_b   1.000
_cell.length_c   1.000
_cell.angle_alpha   90.00
_cell.angle_beta   90.00
_cell.angle_gamma   90.00
#
_symmetry.space_group_name_H-M   'P 1'
#
loop_
_entity.id
_entity.type
_entity.pdbx_description
1 polymer ?
#
loop_
_entity_poly.entity_id
_entity_poly.type
_entity_poly.pdbx_seq_one_letter_code
_entity_poly.pdbx_strand_id
1 'polypeptide(L)' 'MSWNKHEAKALADSTLRGDALTAALEDYVRAHNPQLTDVRLDQATATEEFDTPPQRWYLVTYLADDGEGY' A
#
# COMPACT_ATOMS: atom_id res chain seq x y z
N MET A 1 9.71 18.67 4.75
CA MET A 1 9.45 17.26 4.43
C MET A 1 7.97 17.07 4.63
N SER A 2 7.21 17.15 3.55
CA SER A 2 5.74 17.14 3.58
C SER A 2 5.30 15.75 3.18
N TRP A 3 4.99 14.94 4.17
CA TRP A 3 4.47 13.60 3.94
C TRP A 3 2.98 13.71 3.70
N ASN A 4 2.56 13.42 2.48
CA ASN A 4 1.15 13.44 2.13
C ASN A 4 0.54 12.06 2.36
N LYS A 5 -0.66 12.05 2.92
CA LYS A 5 -1.43 10.83 3.15
C LYS A 5 -2.19 10.50 1.89
N HIS A 6 -1.89 9.33 1.34
CA HIS A 6 -2.51 8.79 0.14
C HIS A 6 -3.21 7.48 0.46
N GLU A 7 -4.30 7.23 -0.24
CA GLU A 7 -5.05 5.99 -0.19
C GLU A 7 -4.88 5.28 -1.52
N ALA A 8 -4.49 4.01 -1.50
CA ALA A 8 -4.46 3.17 -2.68
C ALA A 8 -5.05 1.79 -2.37
N LYS A 9 -5.45 1.12 -3.44
CA LYS A 9 -5.86 -0.27 -3.38
C LYS A 9 -4.67 -1.13 -3.78
N ALA A 10 -4.23 -2.00 -2.88
CA ALA A 10 -3.10 -2.89 -3.11
C ALA A 10 -3.56 -4.35 -2.99
N LEU A 11 -3.01 -5.20 -3.85
CA LEU A 11 -3.32 -6.62 -3.88
C LEU A 11 -2.27 -7.36 -3.06
N ALA A 12 -2.71 -8.13 -2.07
CA ALA A 12 -1.82 -8.98 -1.30
C ALA A 12 -2.46 -10.32 -0.99
N ASP A 13 -1.61 -11.29 -0.69
CA ASP A 13 -2.04 -12.62 -0.32
C ASP A 13 -2.71 -12.60 1.06
N SER A 14 -3.97 -13.03 1.15
CA SER A 14 -4.73 -12.97 2.41
C SER A 14 -4.25 -13.94 3.48
N THR A 15 -3.34 -14.84 3.10
CA THR A 15 -2.63 -15.72 4.02
C THR A 15 -1.52 -14.98 4.79
N LEU A 16 -1.02 -13.86 4.26
CA LEU A 16 0.02 -13.03 4.90
C LEU A 16 -0.57 -12.22 6.06
N ARG A 17 0.23 -12.05 7.11
CA ARG A 17 -0.15 -11.34 8.34
C ARG A 17 1.03 -10.56 8.90
N GLY A 18 0.73 -9.50 9.66
CA GLY A 18 1.75 -8.65 10.27
C GLY A 18 2.66 -8.05 9.21
N ASP A 19 3.97 -8.04 9.47
CA ASP A 19 4.99 -7.43 8.61
C ASP A 19 5.03 -8.01 7.20
N ALA A 20 4.73 -9.31 7.03
CA ALA A 20 4.74 -9.93 5.71
C ALA A 20 3.62 -9.39 4.80
N LEU A 21 2.45 -9.07 5.39
CA LEU A 21 1.36 -8.41 4.67
C LEU A 21 1.74 -6.97 4.34
N THR A 22 2.28 -6.24 5.32
CA THR A 22 2.69 -4.85 5.14
C THR A 22 3.72 -4.73 4.02
N ALA A 23 4.77 -5.55 4.04
CA ALA A 23 5.82 -5.54 3.03
C ALA A 23 5.29 -5.84 1.61
N ALA A 24 4.37 -6.81 1.48
CA ALA A 24 3.75 -7.13 0.19
C ALA A 24 2.92 -5.96 -0.35
N LEU A 25 2.18 -5.27 0.53
CA LEU A 25 1.37 -4.12 0.17
C LEU A 25 2.24 -2.91 -0.21
N GLU A 26 3.32 -2.66 0.53
CA GLU A 26 4.29 -1.60 0.22
C GLU A 26 4.97 -1.83 -1.13
N ASP A 27 5.39 -3.07 -1.41
CA ASP A 27 5.99 -3.45 -2.70
C ASP A 27 5.01 -3.21 -3.85
N TYR A 28 3.74 -3.63 -3.69
CA TYR A 28 2.70 -3.38 -4.69
C TYR A 28 2.49 -1.89 -4.95
N VAL A 29 2.37 -1.07 -3.89
CA VAL A 29 2.20 0.39 -4.02
C VAL A 29 3.40 1.00 -4.73
N ARG A 30 4.62 0.62 -4.37
CA ARG A 30 5.84 1.12 -5.02
C ARG A 30 5.94 0.69 -6.48
N ALA A 31 5.58 -0.54 -6.81
CA ALA A 31 5.57 -1.04 -8.18
C ALA A 31 4.56 -0.30 -9.06
N HIS A 32 3.40 0.07 -8.51
CA HIS A 32 2.37 0.83 -9.22
C HIS A 32 2.61 2.34 -9.27
N ASN A 33 3.43 2.88 -8.36
CA ASN A 33 3.69 4.31 -8.25
C ASN A 33 5.20 4.58 -8.31
N PRO A 34 5.82 4.45 -9.51
CA PRO A 34 7.26 4.65 -9.68
C PRO A 34 7.73 6.09 -9.40
N GLN A 35 6.79 7.05 -9.32
CA GLN A 35 7.06 8.44 -8.95
C GLN A 35 7.33 8.63 -7.45
N LEU A 36 6.90 7.69 -6.60
CA LEU A 36 7.06 7.81 -5.16
C LEU A 36 8.47 7.37 -4.76
N THR A 37 9.23 8.30 -4.20
CA THR A 37 10.61 8.04 -3.80
C THR A 37 10.67 7.35 -2.43
N ASP A 38 9.77 7.73 -1.53
CA ASP A 38 9.59 7.11 -0.22
C ASP A 38 8.10 6.83 -0.01
N VAL A 39 7.78 5.58 0.33
CA VAL A 39 6.42 5.11 0.61
C VAL A 39 6.49 4.40 1.94
N ARG A 40 5.63 4.82 2.86
CA ARG A 40 5.51 4.20 4.16
C ARG A 40 4.07 3.90 4.48
N LEU A 41 3.75 2.63 4.66
CA LEU A 41 2.39 2.22 4.98
C LEU A 41 2.02 2.68 6.39
N ASP A 42 0.85 3.32 6.51
CA ASP A 42 0.27 3.78 7.78
C ASP A 42 -0.79 2.80 8.27
N GLN A 43 -1.67 2.36 7.38
CA GLN A 43 -2.77 1.45 7.68
C GLN A 43 -3.09 0.55 6.50
N ALA A 44 -3.47 -0.71 6.76
CA ALA A 44 -3.98 -1.64 5.77
C ALA A 44 -5.32 -2.22 6.22
N THR A 45 -6.38 -1.97 5.44
CA THR A 45 -7.72 -2.48 5.72
C THR A 45 -8.10 -3.51 4.66
N ALA A 46 -8.37 -4.75 5.10
CA ALA A 46 -8.83 -5.80 4.19
C ALA A 46 -10.23 -5.48 3.67
N THR A 47 -10.41 -5.45 2.35
CA THR A 47 -11.72 -5.24 1.71
C THR A 47 -12.39 -6.59 1.45
N GLU A 48 -13.70 -6.68 1.27
CA GLU A 48 -14.36 -7.96 0.94
C GLU A 48 -14.14 -8.40 -0.52
N GLU A 49 -13.30 -7.68 -1.27
CA GLU A 49 -12.99 -7.96 -2.67
C GLU A 49 -11.76 -8.88 -2.79
N PHE A 50 -11.92 -9.94 -3.56
CA PHE A 50 -10.85 -10.88 -3.90
C PHE A 50 -10.64 -10.85 -5.41
N ASP A 51 -9.39 -10.80 -5.84
CA ASP A 51 -9.05 -10.89 -7.26
C ASP A 51 -8.97 -12.37 -7.68
N THR A 52 -7.97 -13.06 -7.16
CA THR A 52 -7.74 -14.49 -7.40
C THR A 52 -7.32 -15.14 -6.10
N PRO A 53 -8.16 -15.97 -5.45
CA PRO A 53 -7.84 -16.52 -4.14
C PRO A 53 -6.52 -17.29 -4.19
N PRO A 54 -5.59 -17.06 -3.23
CA PRO A 54 -5.78 -16.33 -1.96
C PRO A 54 -5.55 -14.80 -1.98
N GLN A 55 -5.35 -14.16 -3.14
CA GLN A 55 -5.15 -12.71 -3.26
C GLN A 55 -6.43 -11.93 -2.98
N ARG A 56 -6.31 -10.96 -2.06
CA ARG A 56 -7.38 -10.10 -1.57
C ARG A 56 -6.98 -8.65 -1.73
N TRP A 57 -7.94 -7.80 -2.04
CA TRP A 57 -7.72 -6.37 -2.11
C TRP A 57 -7.68 -5.76 -0.71
N TYR A 58 -6.69 -4.92 -0.48
CA TYR A 58 -6.54 -4.13 0.74
C TYR A 58 -6.57 -2.66 0.38
N LEU A 59 -7.41 -1.91 1.10
CA LEU A 59 -7.34 -0.46 1.09
C LEU A 59 -6.20 -0.07 2.01
N VAL A 60 -5.11 0.39 1.43
CA VAL A 60 -3.92 0.81 2.16
C VAL A 60 -3.84 2.31 2.17
N THR A 61 -3.56 2.85 3.34
CA THR A 61 -3.23 4.24 3.50
C THR A 61 -1.73 4.32 3.76
N TYR A 62 -1.04 5.13 2.99
CA TYR A 62 0.39 5.30 3.08
C TYR A 62 0.73 6.79 3.07
N LEU A 63 1.87 7.10 3.68
CA LEU A 63 2.50 8.41 3.61
C LEU A 63 3.56 8.34 2.52
N ALA A 64 3.53 9.27 1.58
CA ALA A 64 4.58 9.39 0.60
C ALA A 64 5.06 10.84 0.50
N ASP A 65 6.35 10.99 0.20
CA ASP A 65 6.93 12.26 -0.20
C ASP A 65 6.85 12.33 -1.73
N ASP A 66 5.86 13.07 -2.23
CA ASP A 66 5.65 13.32 -3.66
C ASP A 66 6.47 14.54 -4.15
N GLY A 67 7.33 15.11 -3.30
CA GLY A 67 8.12 16.30 -3.64
C GLY A 67 7.32 17.60 -3.78
N GLU A 68 5.99 17.57 -3.67
CA GLU A 68 5.09 18.74 -3.63
C GLU A 68 5.18 19.47 -2.28
N GLY A 69 6.36 19.99 -1.96
CA GLY A 69 6.58 20.99 -0.92
C GLY A 69 6.92 22.31 -1.58
N TYR A 70 5.89 23.12 -1.91
CA TYR A 70 6.04 24.52 -2.32
C TYR A 70 6.31 25.43 -1.11
#